data_AF-A0A2V8DKL7-F1
#
_entry.id   AF-A0A2V8DKL7-F1
#
_cell.length_a   1.000
_cell.length_b   1.000
_cell.length_c   1.000
_cell.angle_alpha   90.00
_cell.angle_beta   90.00
_cell.angle_gamma   90.00
#
_symmetry.space_group_name_H-M   'P 1'
#
loop_
_entity.id
_entity.type
_entity.pdbx_description
1 polymer ?
#
loop_
_entity_poly.entity_id
_entity_poly.type
_entity_poly.pdbx_seq_one_letter_code
_entity_poly.pdbx_strand_id
1 'polypeptide(L)'
;YVVWKSAGDGEALFAGIDVSASYLWLEGLTLRDQPFALMSKNAPTGVVISRCSFFNNHYSIYLQRGGSNWYIADNTIVGDTPYSTESLDGEGIELNGYAVESFGHVVAHNSISNVADGISNGTYNIDVFGNDIFDTSDDGFEGDPGGVNIRVWENRIHNAAHNGISYQPQNGSPWYILRNQLAGFMEGPFKFRTTDRSVIAHNTFVMWSKMICCNDEHLLRSIVKNNLWVSVSGGQIWDFGSSVKDWRSDFNNDGFDWGASTAPFRYGGVVYSSLAGLAGASGLETNGRQINRASCFATFNVPGPAPVPIPPQYMTLKAGCSAVDAGAILPNINDGFIGSAPDLGAYELGQPLPTYGPRPLATPTIPRAPTGLRITR
;
A
#
# COMPACT_ATOMS: atom_id res chain seq x y z
N TYR A 1 -30.27 1.43 0.75
CA TYR A 1 -29.51 0.23 1.13
C TYR A 1 -30.42 -0.77 1.82
N VAL A 2 -30.24 -2.06 1.55
CA VAL A 2 -30.67 -3.13 2.46
C VAL A 2 -29.47 -3.50 3.31
N VAL A 3 -29.65 -3.52 4.64
CA VAL A 3 -28.55 -3.70 5.60
C VAL A 3 -28.70 -5.05 6.30
N TRP A 4 -27.64 -5.85 6.26
CA TRP A 4 -27.46 -7.08 7.01
C TRP A 4 -26.34 -6.85 8.01
N LYS A 5 -26.70 -6.72 9.28
CA LYS A 5 -25.76 -6.37 10.35
C LYS A 5 -25.91 -7.36 11.49
N SER A 6 -24.79 -7.83 12.04
CA SER A 6 -24.84 -8.65 13.26
C SER A 6 -25.39 -7.84 14.43
N ALA A 7 -26.14 -8.52 15.31
CA ALA A 7 -26.76 -7.87 16.47
C ALA A 7 -25.75 -7.54 17.57
N GLY A 8 -24.52 -8.08 17.49
CA GLY A 8 -23.46 -7.87 18.48
C GLY A 8 -23.65 -8.69 19.77
N ASP A 9 -24.59 -9.62 19.79
CA ASP A 9 -24.90 -10.54 20.90
C ASP A 9 -24.32 -11.95 20.69
N GLY A 10 -23.52 -12.12 19.63
CA GLY A 10 -22.88 -13.37 19.27
C GLY A 10 -22.28 -13.34 17.87
N GLU A 11 -21.67 -14.45 17.47
CA GLU A 11 -21.15 -14.62 16.12
C GLU A 11 -22.30 -14.83 15.11
N ALA A 12 -22.31 -14.03 14.04
CA ALA A 12 -23.20 -14.21 12.90
C ALA A 12 -22.46 -14.93 11.77
N LEU A 13 -22.44 -16.27 11.83
CA LEU A 13 -21.70 -17.13 10.90
C LEU A 13 -22.49 -17.42 9.61
N PHE A 14 -21.85 -17.27 8.45
CA PHE A 14 -22.38 -17.61 7.14
C PHE A 14 -21.46 -18.58 6.40
N ALA A 15 -22.04 -19.61 5.78
CA ALA A 15 -21.35 -20.58 4.92
C ALA A 15 -21.36 -20.10 3.45
N GLY A 16 -20.79 -18.93 3.21
CA GLY A 16 -20.75 -18.29 1.89
C GLY A 16 -21.84 -17.24 1.67
N ILE A 17 -21.53 -16.20 0.89
CA ILE A 17 -22.48 -15.15 0.47
C ILE A 17 -22.29 -14.83 -1.02
N ASP A 18 -23.36 -15.03 -1.80
CA ASP A 18 -23.46 -14.57 -3.18
C ASP A 18 -24.16 -13.21 -3.27
N VAL A 19 -23.39 -12.15 -3.52
CA VAL A 19 -23.89 -10.78 -3.68
C VAL A 19 -24.35 -10.57 -5.12
N SER A 20 -25.67 -10.63 -5.33
CA SER A 20 -26.30 -10.49 -6.65
C SER A 20 -27.08 -9.18 -6.84
N ALA A 21 -27.38 -8.46 -5.76
CA ALA A 21 -28.15 -7.21 -5.78
C ALA A 21 -27.28 -6.00 -5.40
N SER A 22 -27.67 -4.83 -5.90
CA SER A 22 -27.00 -3.55 -5.62
C SER A 22 -27.49 -2.90 -4.33
N TYR A 23 -26.69 -1.99 -3.78
CA TYR A 23 -27.03 -1.21 -2.57
C TYR A 23 -27.28 -2.10 -1.35
N LEU A 24 -26.39 -3.06 -1.14
CA LEU A 24 -26.36 -3.92 0.04
C LEU A 24 -25.29 -3.40 1.02
N TRP A 25 -25.53 -3.57 2.30
CA TRP A 25 -24.53 -3.34 3.35
C TRP A 25 -24.45 -4.57 4.24
N LEU A 26 -23.30 -5.24 4.23
CA LEU A 26 -22.98 -6.37 5.08
C LEU A 26 -22.03 -5.90 6.19
N GLU A 27 -22.44 -6.01 7.45
CA GLU A 27 -21.66 -5.54 8.60
C GLU A 27 -21.53 -6.55 9.71
N GLY A 28 -20.32 -6.77 10.20
CA GLY A 28 -20.11 -7.56 11.42
C GLY A 28 -20.39 -9.06 11.23
N LEU A 29 -20.34 -9.57 10.01
CA LEU A 29 -20.60 -10.97 9.68
C LEU A 29 -19.30 -11.78 9.72
N THR A 30 -19.39 -13.07 10.04
CA THR A 30 -18.25 -14.01 9.97
C THR A 30 -18.44 -15.01 8.84
N LEU A 31 -17.40 -15.22 8.03
CA LEU A 31 -17.35 -16.23 6.99
C LEU A 31 -16.05 -17.03 7.14
N ARG A 32 -16.13 -18.37 7.17
CA ARG A 32 -14.95 -19.21 7.32
C ARG A 32 -15.06 -20.57 6.65
N ASP A 33 -13.90 -21.18 6.43
CA ASP A 33 -13.75 -22.53 5.90
C ASP A 33 -14.40 -22.71 4.52
N GLN A 34 -14.33 -21.67 3.68
CA GLN A 34 -14.89 -21.67 2.33
C GLN A 34 -13.81 -21.58 1.25
N PRO A 35 -13.97 -22.26 0.10
CA PRO A 35 -13.14 -21.97 -1.07
C PRO A 35 -13.39 -20.54 -1.58
N PHE A 36 -14.63 -20.08 -1.52
CA PHE A 36 -15.01 -18.70 -1.84
C PHE A 36 -16.00 -18.21 -0.78
N ALA A 37 -15.57 -17.32 0.11
CA ALA A 37 -16.42 -16.87 1.20
C ALA A 37 -17.47 -15.86 0.74
N LEU A 38 -17.08 -14.81 0.03
CA LEU A 38 -18.01 -13.85 -0.53
C LEU A 38 -17.73 -13.64 -2.01
N MET A 39 -18.78 -13.72 -2.83
CA MET A 39 -18.67 -13.55 -4.28
C MET A 39 -19.63 -12.51 -4.83
N SER A 40 -19.23 -11.78 -5.88
CA SER A 40 -20.16 -11.04 -6.73
C SER A 40 -20.70 -11.92 -7.88
N LYS A 41 -22.00 -11.82 -8.20
CA LYS A 41 -22.62 -12.63 -9.27
C LYS A 41 -23.12 -11.85 -10.49
N ASN A 42 -23.58 -10.61 -10.32
CA ASN A 42 -24.17 -9.82 -11.42
C ASN A 42 -23.66 -8.37 -11.39
N ALA A 43 -22.34 -8.20 -11.19
CA ALA A 43 -21.68 -6.89 -11.12
C ALA A 43 -22.45 -5.82 -10.32
N PRO A 44 -22.87 -6.11 -9.07
CA PRO A 44 -23.73 -5.20 -8.33
C PRO A 44 -22.99 -3.90 -8.01
N THR A 45 -23.75 -2.82 -7.85
CA THR A 45 -23.22 -1.49 -7.53
C THR A 45 -23.47 -1.10 -6.08
N GLY A 46 -22.59 -0.29 -5.51
CA GLY A 46 -22.81 0.36 -4.23
C GLY A 46 -22.93 -0.64 -3.08
N VAL A 47 -22.08 -1.67 -3.03
CA VAL A 47 -22.09 -2.66 -1.95
C VAL A 47 -21.09 -2.26 -0.87
N VAL A 48 -21.53 -2.30 0.39
CA VAL A 48 -20.68 -2.07 1.57
C VAL A 48 -20.39 -3.41 2.22
N ILE A 49 -19.11 -3.71 2.44
CA ILE A 49 -18.65 -4.80 3.30
C ILE A 49 -17.80 -4.17 4.38
N SER A 50 -18.32 -4.14 5.60
CA SER A 50 -17.62 -3.48 6.69
C SER A 50 -17.53 -4.32 7.95
N ARG A 51 -16.37 -4.35 8.60
CA ARG A 51 -16.22 -5.00 9.92
C ARG A 51 -16.58 -6.48 9.92
N CYS A 52 -16.50 -7.13 8.76
CA CYS A 52 -16.67 -8.57 8.63
C CYS A 52 -15.34 -9.28 8.94
N SER A 53 -15.46 -10.56 9.31
CA SER A 53 -14.33 -11.42 9.62
C SER A 53 -14.30 -12.61 8.67
N PHE A 54 -13.18 -12.80 7.99
CA PHE A 54 -12.93 -13.88 7.05
C PHE A 54 -11.79 -14.74 7.58
N PHE A 55 -12.04 -16.02 7.83
CA PHE A 55 -11.04 -16.92 8.41
C PHE A 55 -10.92 -18.23 7.63
N ASN A 56 -9.69 -18.68 7.37
CA ASN A 56 -9.43 -19.98 6.74
C ASN A 56 -10.24 -20.16 5.44
N ASN A 57 -10.34 -19.09 4.64
CA ASN A 57 -10.94 -19.13 3.33
C ASN A 57 -9.84 -19.07 2.28
N HIS A 58 -10.05 -19.74 1.17
CA HIS A 58 -9.12 -19.66 0.05
C HIS A 58 -9.25 -18.30 -0.64
N TYR A 59 -10.46 -17.91 -1.05
CA TYR A 59 -10.77 -16.55 -1.50
C TYR A 59 -11.74 -15.89 -0.51
N SER A 60 -11.31 -14.79 0.13
CA SER A 60 -12.15 -14.15 1.15
C SER A 60 -13.22 -13.23 0.55
N ILE A 61 -12.84 -12.30 -0.32
CA ILE A 61 -13.77 -11.46 -1.08
C ILE A 61 -13.39 -11.53 -2.56
N TYR A 62 -14.24 -12.17 -3.38
CA TYR A 62 -13.99 -12.33 -4.81
C TYR A 62 -15.09 -11.67 -5.65
N LEU A 63 -14.78 -10.54 -6.28
CA LEU A 63 -15.68 -9.88 -7.23
C LEU A 63 -15.66 -10.60 -8.59
N GLN A 64 -16.09 -11.87 -8.62
CA GLN A 64 -16.05 -12.76 -9.80
C GLN A 64 -16.61 -12.14 -11.09
N ARG A 65 -17.62 -11.27 -10.98
CA ARG A 65 -18.19 -10.56 -12.14
C ARG A 65 -17.93 -9.05 -12.11
N GLY A 66 -16.94 -8.60 -11.33
CA GLY A 66 -16.72 -7.19 -11.02
C GLY A 66 -17.86 -6.61 -10.18
N GLY A 67 -18.15 -5.34 -10.41
CA GLY A 67 -19.12 -4.52 -9.69
C GLY A 67 -18.62 -3.09 -9.60
N SER A 68 -19.48 -2.15 -9.24
CA SER A 68 -19.05 -0.73 -9.16
C SER A 68 -19.29 -0.13 -7.79
N ASN A 69 -18.42 0.79 -7.37
CA ASN A 69 -18.60 1.58 -6.15
C ASN A 69 -18.73 0.71 -4.87
N TRP A 70 -17.94 -0.36 -4.77
CA TRP A 70 -17.90 -1.14 -3.52
C TRP A 70 -17.04 -0.43 -2.48
N TYR A 71 -17.51 -0.44 -1.23
CA TYR A 71 -16.77 0.04 -0.06
C TYR A 71 -16.45 -1.17 0.83
N ILE A 72 -15.21 -1.62 0.80
CA ILE A 72 -14.72 -2.80 1.53
C ILE A 72 -13.78 -2.31 2.62
N ALA A 73 -14.26 -2.20 3.85
CA ALA A 73 -13.49 -1.54 4.89
C ALA A 73 -13.58 -2.15 6.28
N ASP A 74 -12.55 -1.91 7.09
CA ASP A 74 -12.50 -2.34 8.49
C ASP A 74 -12.66 -3.87 8.69
N ASN A 75 -12.38 -4.68 7.67
CA ASN A 75 -12.51 -6.13 7.75
C ASN A 75 -11.22 -6.79 8.28
N THR A 76 -11.36 -7.95 8.91
CA THR A 76 -10.24 -8.82 9.27
C THR A 76 -10.25 -10.04 8.37
N ILE A 77 -9.17 -10.28 7.65
CA ILE A 77 -8.99 -11.39 6.72
C ILE A 77 -7.75 -12.16 7.14
N VAL A 78 -7.94 -13.44 7.45
CA VAL A 78 -6.87 -14.43 7.61
C VAL A 78 -7.21 -15.60 6.71
N GLY A 79 -6.54 -15.72 5.57
CA GLY A 79 -6.82 -16.77 4.58
C GLY A 79 -6.27 -18.14 5.00
N ASP A 80 -6.13 -19.04 4.05
CA ASP A 80 -5.56 -20.38 4.23
C ASP A 80 -4.21 -20.60 3.52
N THR A 81 -3.59 -19.51 3.03
CA THR A 81 -2.37 -19.54 2.22
C THR A 81 -1.18 -18.93 2.96
N PRO A 82 -0.33 -19.72 3.65
CA PRO A 82 0.80 -19.19 4.40
C PRO A 82 1.87 -18.56 3.52
N TYR A 83 2.40 -17.41 3.94
CA TYR A 83 3.46 -16.69 3.23
C TYR A 83 4.65 -17.56 2.81
N SER A 84 4.99 -18.57 3.63
CA SER A 84 6.10 -19.49 3.37
C SER A 84 5.87 -20.45 2.19
N THR A 85 4.65 -20.52 1.64
CA THR A 85 4.35 -21.40 0.51
C THR A 85 4.71 -20.79 -0.84
N GLU A 86 4.91 -19.46 -0.91
CA GLU A 86 5.13 -18.75 -2.19
C GLU A 86 4.01 -19.08 -3.21
N SER A 87 2.77 -19.25 -2.73
CA SER A 87 1.62 -19.60 -3.57
C SER A 87 1.08 -18.34 -4.24
N LEU A 88 0.62 -18.51 -5.48
CA LEU A 88 0.01 -17.46 -6.31
C LEU A 88 -1.51 -17.66 -6.43
N ASP A 89 -2.13 -18.30 -5.43
CA ASP A 89 -3.55 -18.66 -5.40
C ASP A 89 -4.07 -18.59 -3.96
N GLY A 90 -5.19 -17.89 -3.76
CA GLY A 90 -5.91 -17.77 -2.50
C GLY A 90 -5.90 -16.35 -1.91
N GLU A 91 -6.68 -15.46 -2.49
CA GLU A 91 -6.57 -14.01 -2.37
C GLU A 91 -7.42 -13.46 -1.22
N GLY A 92 -6.93 -12.39 -0.60
CA GLY A 92 -7.69 -11.65 0.41
C GLY A 92 -8.88 -10.92 -0.21
N ILE A 93 -8.60 -9.99 -1.12
CA ILE A 93 -9.62 -9.21 -1.82
C ILE A 93 -9.28 -9.17 -3.31
N GLU A 94 -10.03 -9.92 -4.13
CA GLU A 94 -9.91 -9.92 -5.58
C GLU A 94 -11.03 -9.06 -6.18
N LEU A 95 -10.67 -7.86 -6.66
CA LEU A 95 -11.60 -6.93 -7.28
C LEU A 95 -11.87 -7.24 -8.76
N ASN A 96 -11.08 -8.12 -9.37
CA ASN A 96 -11.17 -8.62 -10.73
C ASN A 96 -10.92 -7.53 -11.79
N GLY A 97 -9.65 -7.14 -11.94
CA GLY A 97 -9.21 -6.10 -12.87
C GLY A 97 -9.53 -6.37 -14.34
N TYR A 98 -9.76 -7.63 -14.71
CA TYR A 98 -10.18 -8.05 -16.05
C TYR A 98 -11.65 -7.77 -16.37
N ALA A 99 -12.50 -7.59 -15.35
CA ALA A 99 -13.91 -7.30 -15.55
C ALA A 99 -14.12 -5.80 -15.84
N VAL A 100 -14.56 -5.46 -17.06
CA VAL A 100 -14.84 -4.06 -17.48
C VAL A 100 -15.74 -3.30 -16.49
N GLU A 101 -16.63 -4.02 -15.80
CA GLU A 101 -17.55 -3.48 -14.80
C GLU A 101 -16.97 -3.44 -13.37
N SER A 102 -15.65 -3.54 -13.17
CA SER A 102 -14.95 -3.42 -11.88
C SER A 102 -14.33 -2.02 -11.70
N PHE A 103 -15.04 -1.09 -11.07
CA PHE A 103 -14.54 0.29 -10.93
C PHE A 103 -15.14 1.08 -9.77
N GLY A 104 -14.46 2.15 -9.35
CA GLY A 104 -14.94 3.05 -8.30
C GLY A 104 -14.85 2.45 -6.88
N HIS A 105 -14.09 1.37 -6.71
CA HIS A 105 -13.98 0.69 -5.44
C HIS A 105 -13.11 1.46 -4.44
N VAL A 106 -13.46 1.30 -3.17
CA VAL A 106 -12.67 1.77 -2.03
C VAL A 106 -12.39 0.56 -1.14
N VAL A 107 -11.12 0.26 -0.94
CA VAL A 107 -10.63 -0.80 -0.05
C VAL A 107 -9.81 -0.15 1.06
N ALA A 108 -10.38 -0.07 2.26
CA ALA A 108 -9.81 0.76 3.31
C ALA A 108 -9.74 0.12 4.69
N HIS A 109 -8.64 0.31 5.41
CA HIS A 109 -8.55 -0.10 6.81
C HIS A 109 -8.83 -1.59 7.05
N ASN A 110 -8.47 -2.47 6.12
CA ASN A 110 -8.56 -3.91 6.33
C ASN A 110 -7.26 -4.44 6.94
N SER A 111 -7.34 -5.49 7.74
CA SER A 111 -6.19 -6.29 8.19
C SER A 111 -6.20 -7.59 7.40
N ILE A 112 -5.13 -7.88 6.66
CA ILE A 112 -5.08 -8.99 5.69
C ILE A 112 -3.79 -9.78 5.87
N SER A 113 -3.91 -11.09 6.09
CA SER A 113 -2.75 -11.99 6.17
C SER A 113 -3.08 -13.42 5.77
N ASN A 114 -2.05 -14.25 5.56
CA ASN A 114 -2.19 -15.66 5.23
C ASN A 114 -3.02 -15.90 3.95
N VAL A 115 -2.76 -15.07 2.93
CA VAL A 115 -3.36 -15.10 1.59
C VAL A 115 -2.24 -15.02 0.54
N ALA A 116 -2.51 -15.36 -0.72
CA ALA A 116 -1.60 -15.14 -1.84
C ALA A 116 -1.37 -13.65 -2.07
N ASP A 117 -2.29 -12.99 -2.78
CA ASP A 117 -2.31 -11.54 -2.82
C ASP A 117 -3.17 -10.96 -1.70
N GLY A 118 -2.66 -9.90 -1.06
CA GLY A 118 -3.45 -9.16 -0.08
C GLY A 118 -4.70 -8.55 -0.72
N ILE A 119 -4.50 -7.81 -1.81
CA ILE A 119 -5.55 -7.17 -2.60
C ILE A 119 -5.16 -7.23 -4.08
N SER A 120 -6.00 -7.82 -4.93
CA SER A 120 -5.89 -7.75 -6.39
C SER A 120 -6.82 -6.67 -6.94
N ASN A 121 -6.31 -5.90 -7.89
CA ASN A 121 -6.89 -4.61 -8.30
C ASN A 121 -8.18 -4.73 -9.13
N GLY A 122 -8.95 -3.65 -9.18
CA GLY A 122 -10.05 -3.47 -10.11
C GLY A 122 -9.60 -2.72 -11.37
N THR A 123 -10.51 -2.46 -12.31
CA THR A 123 -10.15 -1.88 -13.60
C THR A 123 -9.90 -0.37 -13.52
N TYR A 124 -10.77 0.44 -12.91
CA TYR A 124 -10.65 1.92 -12.93
C TYR A 124 -11.05 2.58 -11.63
N ASN A 125 -10.45 3.73 -11.31
CA ASN A 125 -10.86 4.58 -10.18
C ASN A 125 -10.90 3.81 -8.85
N ILE A 126 -9.77 3.20 -8.46
CA ILE A 126 -9.68 2.35 -7.27
C ILE A 126 -8.89 3.08 -6.20
N ASP A 127 -9.44 3.08 -4.99
CA ASP A 127 -8.83 3.65 -3.79
C ASP A 127 -8.44 2.55 -2.81
N VAL A 128 -7.16 2.46 -2.47
CA VAL A 128 -6.63 1.48 -1.52
C VAL A 128 -5.86 2.22 -0.43
N PHE A 129 -6.39 2.27 0.79
CA PHE A 129 -5.74 3.04 1.85
C PHE A 129 -5.95 2.58 3.27
N GLY A 130 -5.00 2.89 4.16
CA GLY A 130 -5.11 2.53 5.58
C GLY A 130 -5.07 1.03 5.86
N ASN A 131 -4.79 0.18 4.86
CA ASN A 131 -4.77 -1.27 5.06
C ASN A 131 -3.48 -1.70 5.77
N ASP A 132 -3.57 -2.75 6.57
CA ASP A 132 -2.43 -3.48 7.14
C ASP A 132 -2.37 -4.85 6.46
N ILE A 133 -1.43 -5.03 5.54
CA ILE A 133 -1.26 -6.25 4.74
C ILE A 133 0.06 -6.89 5.12
N PHE A 134 0.04 -8.15 5.53
CA PHE A 134 1.26 -8.79 5.99
C PHE A 134 1.24 -10.28 5.89
N ASP A 135 2.44 -10.87 5.81
CA ASP A 135 2.60 -12.31 5.74
C ASP A 135 1.71 -12.90 4.63
N THR A 136 1.90 -12.39 3.40
CA THR A 136 1.24 -12.86 2.17
C THR A 136 2.19 -13.72 1.34
N SER A 137 1.68 -14.69 0.59
CA SER A 137 2.50 -15.64 -0.17
C SER A 137 2.81 -15.22 -1.60
N ASP A 138 2.17 -14.19 -2.11
CA ASP A 138 2.56 -13.51 -3.36
C ASP A 138 2.81 -12.02 -3.09
N ASP A 139 2.00 -11.12 -3.64
CA ASP A 139 2.20 -9.69 -3.54
C ASP A 139 1.32 -9.06 -2.43
N GLY A 140 1.73 -7.90 -1.91
CA GLY A 140 0.91 -7.16 -0.94
C GLY A 140 -0.33 -6.54 -1.60
N PHE A 141 -0.12 -5.86 -2.72
CA PHE A 141 -1.16 -5.35 -3.60
C PHE A 141 -0.81 -5.70 -5.05
N GLU A 142 -1.61 -6.56 -5.64
CA GLU A 142 -1.49 -6.97 -7.03
C GLU A 142 -2.25 -5.97 -7.92
N GLY A 143 -1.52 -5.16 -8.68
CA GLY A 143 -2.05 -4.11 -9.54
C GLY A 143 -2.71 -4.62 -10.85
N ASP A 144 -3.01 -5.91 -10.97
CA ASP A 144 -2.95 -6.64 -12.24
C ASP A 144 -4.30 -7.18 -12.74
N PRO A 145 -4.78 -6.77 -13.92
CA PRO A 145 -4.48 -5.52 -14.62
C PRO A 145 -5.19 -4.34 -13.94
N GLY A 146 -4.56 -3.17 -14.00
CA GLY A 146 -5.15 -1.93 -13.50
C GLY A 146 -5.14 -0.84 -14.56
N GLY A 147 -6.27 -0.14 -14.72
CA GLY A 147 -6.45 0.95 -15.67
C GLY A 147 -6.06 2.31 -15.09
N VAL A 148 -6.85 3.34 -15.38
CA VAL A 148 -6.57 4.73 -14.96
C VAL A 148 -7.04 5.03 -13.53
N ASN A 149 -6.37 5.98 -12.89
CA ASN A 149 -6.74 6.57 -11.60
C ASN A 149 -6.79 5.54 -10.45
N ILE A 150 -5.72 4.75 -10.32
CA ILE A 150 -5.50 3.87 -9.16
C ILE A 150 -4.72 4.64 -8.11
N ARG A 151 -5.24 4.69 -6.89
CA ARG A 151 -4.69 5.48 -5.78
C ARG A 151 -4.46 4.55 -4.60
N VAL A 152 -3.19 4.34 -4.28
CA VAL A 152 -2.72 3.47 -3.19
C VAL A 152 -1.98 4.35 -2.19
N TRP A 153 -2.60 4.65 -1.05
CA TRP A 153 -1.97 5.55 -0.08
C TRP A 153 -2.11 5.13 1.36
N GLU A 154 -1.15 5.52 2.20
CA GLU A 154 -1.18 5.25 3.64
C GLU A 154 -1.51 3.78 3.94
N ASN A 155 -0.92 2.83 3.22
CA ASN A 155 -0.97 1.40 3.57
C ASN A 155 0.33 1.00 4.26
N ARG A 156 0.24 -0.01 5.14
CA ARG A 156 1.41 -0.72 5.65
C ARG A 156 1.40 -2.12 5.04
N ILE A 157 2.44 -2.42 4.27
CA ILE A 157 2.64 -3.74 3.68
C ILE A 157 3.98 -4.28 4.18
N HIS A 158 3.97 -5.46 4.78
CA HIS A 158 5.21 -6.05 5.28
C HIS A 158 5.25 -7.57 5.20
N ASN A 159 6.42 -8.12 4.81
CA ASN A 159 6.62 -9.55 4.62
C ASN A 159 5.65 -10.19 3.60
N ALA A 160 5.44 -9.54 2.45
CA ALA A 160 4.90 -10.25 1.28
C ALA A 160 6.03 -11.05 0.64
N ALA A 161 5.78 -12.31 0.30
CA ALA A 161 6.82 -13.21 -0.20
C ALA A 161 7.45 -12.66 -1.48
N HIS A 162 6.66 -12.18 -2.44
CA HIS A 162 7.18 -11.67 -3.70
C HIS A 162 7.41 -10.15 -3.65
N ASN A 163 6.38 -9.33 -3.86
CA ASN A 163 6.52 -7.88 -3.98
C ASN A 163 5.56 -7.09 -3.09
N GLY A 164 5.89 -5.82 -2.86
CA GLY A 164 4.98 -4.88 -2.20
C GLY A 164 3.77 -4.54 -3.07
N ILE A 165 4.02 -3.98 -4.26
CA ILE A 165 3.01 -3.50 -5.21
C ILE A 165 3.39 -3.96 -6.63
N SER A 166 2.48 -4.61 -7.35
CA SER A 166 2.74 -5.03 -8.74
C SER A 166 2.27 -4.03 -9.80
N TYR A 167 2.94 -4.08 -10.96
CA TYR A 167 2.65 -3.32 -12.19
C TYR A 167 2.68 -4.28 -13.40
N GLN A 168 1.64 -5.09 -13.57
CA GLN A 168 1.61 -6.22 -14.49
C GLN A 168 0.18 -6.62 -14.96
N PRO A 169 -0.45 -5.86 -15.87
CA PRO A 169 -0.03 -4.58 -16.42
C PRO A 169 -0.75 -3.39 -15.79
N GLN A 170 -0.01 -2.28 -15.69
CA GLN A 170 -0.61 -0.95 -15.66
C GLN A 170 -1.08 -0.59 -17.09
N ASN A 171 -2.37 -0.82 -17.33
CA ASN A 171 -3.05 -0.52 -18.60
C ASN A 171 -3.54 0.94 -18.71
N GLY A 172 -3.33 1.75 -17.67
CA GLY A 172 -3.65 3.18 -17.69
C GLY A 172 -2.93 3.98 -16.62
N SER A 173 -2.89 5.29 -16.81
CA SER A 173 -2.25 6.26 -15.90
C SER A 173 -3.17 7.46 -15.68
N PRO A 174 -2.92 8.29 -14.63
CA PRO A 174 -1.91 8.12 -13.58
C PRO A 174 -2.30 7.09 -12.51
N TRP A 175 -1.29 6.44 -11.93
CA TRP A 175 -1.39 5.82 -10.61
C TRP A 175 -0.73 6.70 -9.55
N TYR A 176 -1.21 6.63 -8.31
CA TYR A 176 -0.68 7.40 -7.18
C TYR A 176 -0.30 6.44 -6.06
N ILE A 177 0.98 6.36 -5.75
CA ILE A 177 1.53 5.55 -4.65
C ILE A 177 2.08 6.52 -3.62
N LEU A 178 1.30 6.78 -2.56
CA LEU A 178 1.57 7.90 -1.64
C LEU A 178 1.63 7.46 -0.18
N ARG A 179 2.60 7.90 0.62
CA ARG A 179 2.57 7.68 2.09
C ARG A 179 2.50 6.22 2.56
N ASN A 180 2.87 5.26 1.72
CA ASN A 180 2.89 3.85 2.11
C ASN A 180 4.18 3.50 2.84
N GLN A 181 4.10 2.58 3.81
CA GLN A 181 5.25 1.90 4.41
C GLN A 181 5.32 0.47 3.85
N LEU A 182 6.30 0.19 3.00
CA LEU A 182 6.49 -1.12 2.38
C LEU A 182 7.82 -1.72 2.87
N ALA A 183 7.80 -2.88 3.52
CA ALA A 183 9.00 -3.47 4.11
C ALA A 183 9.10 -5.00 3.97
N GLY A 184 10.26 -5.49 3.54
CA GLY A 184 10.60 -6.91 3.53
C GLY A 184 9.87 -7.72 2.45
N PHE A 185 10.49 -7.79 1.28
CA PHE A 185 10.02 -8.55 0.12
C PHE A 185 11.16 -9.40 -0.42
N MET A 186 10.90 -10.55 -1.07
CA MET A 186 11.98 -11.32 -1.71
C MET A 186 12.42 -10.67 -3.02
N GLU A 187 11.50 -10.03 -3.76
CA GLU A 187 11.78 -9.39 -5.05
C GLU A 187 11.97 -7.87 -4.91
N GLY A 188 10.99 -7.16 -4.36
CA GLY A 188 11.09 -5.71 -4.21
C GLY A 188 9.80 -5.03 -3.76
N PRO A 189 9.83 -3.72 -3.46
CA PRO A 189 8.63 -2.93 -3.19
C PRO A 189 7.76 -2.82 -4.46
N PHE A 190 8.33 -3.01 -5.65
CA PHE A 190 7.64 -2.90 -6.93
C PHE A 190 7.98 -4.05 -7.89
N LYS A 191 6.95 -4.70 -8.43
CA LYS A 191 7.06 -5.69 -9.52
C LYS A 191 6.79 -5.01 -10.87
N PHE A 192 7.84 -4.60 -11.57
CA PHE A 192 7.66 -3.94 -12.86
C PHE A 192 7.61 -4.94 -14.02
N ARG A 193 6.48 -4.99 -14.75
CA ARG A 193 6.39 -5.63 -16.08
C ARG A 193 5.92 -4.66 -17.15
N THR A 194 4.70 -4.17 -17.03
CA THR A 194 4.11 -3.21 -17.99
C THR A 194 3.64 -2.01 -17.20
N THR A 195 4.29 -0.89 -17.46
CA THR A 195 4.14 0.36 -16.70
C THR A 195 3.84 1.51 -17.65
N ASP A 196 3.00 2.41 -17.20
CA ASP A 196 2.82 3.76 -17.73
C ASP A 196 3.28 4.77 -16.64
N ARG A 197 2.58 5.88 -16.43
CA ARG A 197 2.99 6.93 -15.48
C ARG A 197 2.41 6.73 -14.08
N SER A 198 3.25 6.96 -13.08
CA SER A 198 2.86 7.02 -11.67
C SER A 198 3.43 8.25 -10.96
N VAL A 199 2.76 8.66 -9.88
CA VAL A 199 3.32 9.54 -8.86
C VAL A 199 3.64 8.68 -7.65
N ILE A 200 4.91 8.61 -7.28
CA ILE A 200 5.42 7.84 -6.15
C ILE A 200 6.02 8.85 -5.17
N ALA A 201 5.28 9.19 -4.11
CA ALA A 201 5.74 10.22 -3.20
C ALA A 201 5.47 9.93 -1.72
N HIS A 202 6.38 10.40 -0.86
CA HIS A 202 6.28 10.20 0.58
C HIS A 202 6.17 8.73 1.01
N ASN A 203 6.76 7.76 0.31
CA ASN A 203 6.72 6.37 0.77
C ASN A 203 7.99 6.04 1.56
N THR A 204 7.91 5.05 2.44
CA THR A 204 9.09 4.43 3.09
C THR A 204 9.22 3.01 2.59
N PHE A 205 10.25 2.75 1.78
CA PHE A 205 10.60 1.45 1.23
C PHE A 205 11.79 0.87 1.99
N VAL A 206 11.63 -0.33 2.54
CA VAL A 206 12.68 -1.01 3.28
C VAL A 206 12.91 -2.42 2.75
N MET A 207 14.11 -2.68 2.26
CA MET A 207 14.55 -3.99 1.78
C MET A 207 15.74 -4.47 2.57
N TRP A 208 15.92 -5.79 2.68
CA TRP A 208 17.07 -6.32 3.41
C TRP A 208 18.38 -5.98 2.69
N SER A 209 18.44 -6.17 1.37
CA SER A 209 19.65 -5.97 0.57
C SER A 209 19.34 -5.14 -0.70
N LYS A 210 19.31 -5.76 -1.89
CA LYS A 210 18.92 -5.08 -3.13
C LYS A 210 17.50 -4.52 -2.98
N MET A 211 17.28 -3.28 -3.42
CA MET A 211 15.98 -2.62 -3.28
C MET A 211 14.94 -3.15 -4.26
N ILE A 212 15.30 -3.32 -5.53
CA ILE A 212 14.38 -3.79 -6.57
C ILE A 212 15.10 -4.89 -7.35
N CYS A 213 14.50 -6.08 -7.48
CA CYS A 213 15.17 -7.17 -8.18
C CYS A 213 15.36 -6.87 -9.67
N CYS A 214 14.34 -6.25 -10.29
CA CYS A 214 14.13 -6.41 -11.72
C CYS A 214 13.42 -5.19 -12.35
N ASN A 215 13.85 -4.82 -13.55
CA ASN A 215 13.23 -3.79 -14.40
C ASN A 215 13.13 -2.41 -13.72
N ASP A 216 14.07 -2.09 -12.84
CA ASP A 216 14.14 -0.83 -12.07
C ASP A 216 13.99 0.41 -12.96
N GLU A 217 14.47 0.36 -14.21
CA GLU A 217 14.35 1.46 -15.17
C GLU A 217 12.89 1.86 -15.45
N HIS A 218 11.93 1.04 -15.05
CA HIS A 218 10.52 1.40 -15.07
C HIS A 218 10.16 2.51 -14.08
N LEU A 219 10.94 2.74 -13.03
CA LEU A 219 10.76 3.94 -12.22
C LEU A 219 10.87 5.21 -13.06
N LEU A 220 11.72 5.23 -14.10
CA LEU A 220 11.92 6.42 -14.94
C LEU A 220 10.62 6.90 -15.62
N ARG A 221 9.54 6.10 -15.66
CA ARG A 221 8.21 6.53 -16.13
C ARG A 221 7.48 7.50 -15.18
N SER A 222 8.03 7.73 -13.98
CA SER A 222 7.28 8.27 -12.83
C SER A 222 7.82 9.61 -12.31
N ILE A 223 6.97 10.29 -11.54
CA ILE A 223 7.40 11.35 -10.60
C ILE A 223 7.72 10.64 -9.29
N VAL A 224 8.96 10.77 -8.82
CA VAL A 224 9.45 10.09 -7.61
C VAL A 224 10.01 11.15 -6.66
N LYS A 225 9.30 11.44 -5.57
CA LYS A 225 9.69 12.53 -4.66
C LYS A 225 9.43 12.23 -3.20
N ASN A 226 10.31 12.72 -2.34
CA ASN A 226 10.14 12.68 -0.89
C ASN A 226 10.03 11.27 -0.30
N ASN A 227 10.52 10.24 -0.98
CA ASN A 227 10.51 8.86 -0.48
C ASN A 227 11.73 8.57 0.39
N LEU A 228 11.67 7.53 1.20
CA LEU A 228 12.82 6.93 1.88
C LEU A 228 13.09 5.54 1.29
N TRP A 229 14.32 5.31 0.85
CA TRP A 229 14.81 4.05 0.29
C TRP A 229 15.89 3.47 1.20
N VAL A 230 15.57 2.42 1.96
CA VAL A 230 16.47 1.85 2.98
C VAL A 230 16.83 0.40 2.65
N SER A 231 18.12 0.12 2.53
CA SER A 231 18.70 -1.22 2.42
C SER A 231 19.36 -1.62 3.75
N VAL A 232 18.78 -2.59 4.47
CA VAL A 232 19.16 -2.90 5.86
C VAL A 232 20.60 -3.39 5.99
N SER A 233 21.02 -4.34 5.16
CA SER A 233 22.38 -4.88 5.08
C SER A 233 23.27 -4.11 4.10
N GLY A 234 22.72 -3.07 3.45
CA GLY A 234 23.32 -2.40 2.32
C GLY A 234 23.16 -3.17 1.00
N GLY A 235 23.16 -2.44 -0.11
CA GLY A 235 22.87 -3.00 -1.43
C GLY A 235 22.73 -1.94 -2.51
N GLN A 236 22.38 -2.40 -3.72
CA GLN A 236 21.97 -1.53 -4.81
C GLN A 236 20.54 -1.03 -4.57
N ILE A 237 20.34 0.28 -4.67
CA ILE A 237 19.03 0.93 -4.52
C ILE A 237 18.35 1.07 -5.89
N TRP A 238 19.04 1.63 -6.89
CA TRP A 238 18.49 1.79 -8.24
C TRP A 238 19.44 1.22 -9.29
N ASP A 239 18.95 0.32 -10.14
CA ASP A 239 19.69 -0.25 -11.27
C ASP A 239 19.15 0.22 -12.63
N PHE A 240 19.36 1.49 -12.99
CA PHE A 240 18.94 1.99 -14.30
C PHE A 240 19.99 1.61 -15.37
N GLY A 241 19.72 0.52 -16.07
CA GLY A 241 20.57 -0.07 -17.11
C GLY A 241 20.85 0.85 -18.31
N SER A 242 21.51 0.31 -19.33
CA SER A 242 21.97 1.09 -20.50
C SER A 242 20.86 1.46 -21.49
N SER A 243 19.68 0.84 -21.38
CA SER A 243 18.62 0.89 -22.39
C SER A 243 17.82 2.21 -22.41
N VAL A 244 17.79 2.99 -21.32
CA VAL A 244 17.08 4.29 -21.28
C VAL A 244 17.79 5.27 -20.34
N LYS A 245 18.10 6.47 -20.85
CA LYS A 245 18.47 7.63 -20.04
C LYS A 245 17.34 8.64 -20.16
N ASP A 246 16.86 9.14 -19.03
CA ASP A 246 15.90 10.24 -18.90
C ASP A 246 14.69 10.19 -19.84
N TRP A 247 13.57 9.68 -19.34
CA TRP A 247 12.33 9.73 -20.11
C TRP A 247 11.14 10.07 -19.21
N ARG A 248 10.69 11.32 -19.26
CA ARG A 248 9.47 11.77 -18.54
C ARG A 248 9.52 11.54 -17.01
N SER A 249 10.72 11.48 -16.45
CA SER A 249 11.03 11.32 -15.03
C SER A 249 11.14 12.66 -14.30
N ASP A 250 10.64 12.75 -13.07
CA ASP A 250 10.93 13.85 -12.13
C ASP A 250 11.28 13.28 -10.76
N PHE A 251 12.59 13.12 -10.52
CA PHE A 251 13.17 12.46 -9.34
C PHE A 251 13.91 13.50 -8.51
N ASN A 252 13.42 13.79 -7.31
CA ASN A 252 14.12 14.71 -6.43
C ASN A 252 13.66 14.57 -4.98
N ASN A 253 14.52 15.02 -4.06
CA ASN A 253 14.24 15.07 -2.63
C ASN A 253 13.97 13.68 -2.01
N ASP A 254 14.48 12.59 -2.59
CA ASP A 254 14.40 11.29 -1.93
C ASP A 254 15.54 11.13 -0.89
N GLY A 255 15.30 10.29 0.11
CA GLY A 255 16.27 9.93 1.15
C GLY A 255 16.72 8.48 1.00
N PHE A 256 18.00 8.22 1.23
CA PHE A 256 18.63 6.94 0.89
C PHE A 256 19.53 6.43 2.01
N ASP A 257 19.41 5.14 2.31
CA ASP A 257 20.40 4.38 3.08
C ASP A 257 20.77 3.12 2.30
N TRP A 258 21.99 3.06 1.78
CA TRP A 258 22.53 1.90 1.07
C TRP A 258 23.59 1.15 1.88
N GLY A 259 23.68 1.43 3.19
CA GLY A 259 24.71 0.87 4.07
C GLY A 259 26.12 1.14 3.55
N ALA A 260 26.95 0.09 3.52
CA ALA A 260 28.34 0.16 3.05
C ALA A 260 28.49 -0.12 1.54
N SER A 261 27.40 -0.17 0.77
CA SER A 261 27.47 -0.47 -0.67
C SER A 261 28.30 0.56 -1.41
N THR A 262 29.20 0.10 -2.29
CA THR A 262 29.99 0.92 -3.20
C THR A 262 29.33 1.08 -4.58
N ALA A 263 28.23 0.36 -4.81
CA ALA A 263 27.45 0.39 -6.04
C ALA A 263 25.94 0.58 -5.77
N PRO A 264 25.52 1.59 -4.99
CA PRO A 264 24.11 1.85 -4.69
C PRO A 264 23.30 2.26 -5.90
N PHE A 265 23.93 2.91 -6.89
CA PHE A 265 23.22 3.43 -8.05
C PHE A 265 23.91 2.96 -9.33
N ARG A 266 23.11 2.55 -10.31
CA ARG A 266 23.51 2.47 -11.72
C ARG A 266 22.62 3.38 -12.53
N TYR A 267 23.20 4.16 -13.43
CA TYR A 267 22.48 4.99 -14.38
C TYR A 267 23.13 4.95 -15.76
N GLY A 268 22.34 4.61 -16.78
CA GLY A 268 22.83 4.51 -18.15
C GLY A 268 23.96 3.49 -18.31
N GLY A 269 23.93 2.42 -17.52
CA GLY A 269 24.96 1.38 -17.48
C GLY A 269 26.20 1.70 -16.64
N VAL A 270 26.30 2.90 -16.07
CA VAL A 270 27.46 3.34 -15.25
C VAL A 270 27.11 3.27 -13.77
N VAL A 271 28.02 2.75 -12.96
CA VAL A 271 27.86 2.64 -11.50
C VAL A 271 28.33 3.91 -10.79
N TYR A 272 27.57 4.37 -9.82
CA TYR A 272 27.86 5.53 -8.98
C TYR A 272 27.80 5.15 -7.51
N SER A 273 28.85 5.49 -6.76
CA SER A 273 28.98 5.21 -5.32
C SER A 273 28.34 6.27 -4.42
N SER A 274 27.84 7.37 -4.99
CA SER A 274 27.31 8.51 -4.25
C SER A 274 26.17 9.20 -4.99
N LEU A 275 25.31 9.88 -4.22
CA LEU A 275 24.26 10.74 -4.76
C LEU A 275 24.83 11.89 -5.60
N ALA A 276 25.95 12.49 -5.17
CA ALA A 276 26.60 13.55 -5.95
C ALA A 276 27.06 13.05 -7.34
N GLY A 277 27.58 11.82 -7.41
CA GLY A 277 27.95 11.20 -8.69
C GLY A 277 26.75 10.90 -9.57
N LEU A 278 25.69 10.32 -8.99
CA LEU A 278 24.43 10.07 -9.69
C LEU A 278 23.85 11.39 -10.23
N ALA A 279 23.64 12.39 -9.37
CA ALA A 279 23.05 13.67 -9.73
C ALA A 279 23.86 14.43 -10.78
N GLY A 280 25.20 14.39 -10.69
CA GLY A 280 26.06 15.02 -11.70
C GLY A 280 25.96 14.36 -13.08
N ALA A 281 25.63 13.06 -13.15
CA ALA A 281 25.53 12.33 -14.40
C ALA A 281 24.11 12.29 -15.00
N SER A 282 23.08 12.32 -14.15
CA SER A 282 21.69 12.14 -14.56
C SER A 282 20.84 13.40 -14.48
N GLY A 283 21.21 14.36 -13.61
CA GLY A 283 20.33 15.47 -13.22
C GLY A 283 19.20 15.08 -12.26
N LEU A 284 19.08 13.80 -11.90
CA LEU A 284 18.12 13.28 -10.91
C LEU A 284 18.65 13.46 -9.49
N GLU A 285 17.77 13.54 -8.50
CA GLU A 285 18.14 13.60 -7.08
C GLU A 285 19.14 14.71 -6.72
N THR A 286 19.03 15.88 -7.37
CA THR A 286 19.87 17.05 -7.08
C THR A 286 19.72 17.56 -5.64
N ASN A 287 18.60 17.25 -5.00
CA ASN A 287 18.31 17.54 -3.58
C ASN A 287 18.12 16.25 -2.77
N GLY A 288 18.52 15.10 -3.32
CA GLY A 288 18.47 13.82 -2.62
C GLY A 288 19.42 13.79 -1.42
N ARG A 289 19.08 13.00 -0.39
CA ARG A 289 19.82 12.96 0.88
C ARG A 289 20.26 11.55 1.24
N GLN A 290 21.53 11.40 1.61
CA GLN A 290 21.95 10.21 2.33
C GLN A 290 21.52 10.32 3.80
N ILE A 291 20.92 9.27 4.32
CA ILE A 291 20.52 9.13 5.72
C ILE A 291 21.24 7.93 6.33
N ASN A 292 21.16 7.79 7.65
CA ASN A 292 21.60 6.59 8.36
C ASN A 292 20.41 6.07 9.18
N ARG A 293 19.85 4.93 8.81
CA ARG A 293 18.65 4.35 9.44
C ARG A 293 18.81 4.16 10.96
N ALA A 294 20.01 3.83 11.44
CA ALA A 294 20.26 3.55 12.85
C ALA A 294 20.14 4.82 13.71
N SER A 295 20.52 5.98 13.18
CA SER A 295 20.34 7.27 13.86
C SER A 295 19.02 7.95 13.48
N CYS A 296 18.45 7.66 12.32
CA CYS A 296 17.27 8.37 11.80
C CYS A 296 15.94 7.86 12.31
N PHE A 297 15.74 6.55 12.47
CA PHE A 297 14.43 6.01 12.86
C PHE A 297 14.29 5.87 14.38
N ALA A 298 13.11 6.23 14.91
CA ALA A 298 12.71 6.02 16.29
C ALA A 298 12.43 4.52 16.56
N THR A 299 11.77 3.87 15.61
CA THR A 299 11.50 2.44 15.62
C THR A 299 11.94 1.85 14.28
N PHE A 300 12.75 0.79 14.33
CA PHE A 300 13.20 0.08 13.14
C PHE A 300 13.55 -1.37 13.49
N ASN A 301 12.58 -2.27 13.34
CA ASN A 301 12.72 -3.70 13.57
C ASN A 301 12.42 -4.46 12.28
N VAL A 302 13.41 -4.55 11.41
CA VAL A 302 13.43 -5.48 10.29
C VAL A 302 14.46 -6.53 10.68
N PRO A 303 14.06 -7.73 11.12
CA PRO A 303 14.97 -8.67 11.80
C PRO A 303 15.78 -9.56 10.84
N GLY A 304 15.35 -9.72 9.59
CA GLY A 304 16.03 -10.56 8.60
C GLY A 304 15.52 -10.32 7.17
N PRO A 305 16.10 -10.99 6.17
CA PRO A 305 15.57 -11.00 4.81
C PRO A 305 14.20 -11.67 4.76
N ALA A 306 13.31 -11.23 3.87
CA ALA A 306 12.09 -11.95 3.58
C ALA A 306 12.42 -13.42 3.18
N PRO A 307 11.61 -14.42 3.59
CA PRO A 307 10.32 -14.28 4.26
C PRO A 307 10.40 -14.34 5.81
N VAL A 308 11.24 -13.52 6.45
CA VAL A 308 11.22 -13.36 7.92
C VAL A 308 10.12 -12.33 8.30
N PRO A 309 9.11 -12.72 9.11
CA PRO A 309 8.06 -11.82 9.56
C PRO A 309 8.60 -10.55 10.22
N ILE A 310 7.97 -9.42 9.88
CA ILE A 310 8.29 -8.12 10.43
C ILE A 310 7.17 -7.75 11.42
N PRO A 311 7.49 -7.45 12.69
CA PRO A 311 6.46 -7.01 13.61
C PRO A 311 5.81 -5.70 13.14
N PRO A 312 4.46 -5.59 13.25
CA PRO A 312 3.74 -4.34 13.03
C PRO A 312 4.38 -3.17 13.77
N GLN A 313 4.80 -2.15 13.02
CA GLN A 313 5.44 -0.96 13.57
C GLN A 313 5.24 0.26 12.66
N TYR A 314 5.48 1.44 13.22
CA TYR A 314 5.62 2.70 12.47
C TYR A 314 7.09 3.08 12.42
N MET A 315 7.66 3.12 11.22
CA MET A 315 9.04 3.55 10.96
C MET A 315 9.12 5.08 10.95
N THR A 316 8.92 5.69 12.12
CA THR A 316 8.93 7.15 12.30
C THR A 316 10.35 7.71 12.41
N LEU A 317 10.54 8.95 11.97
CA LEU A 317 11.81 9.67 12.08
C LEU A 317 12.04 10.17 13.52
N LYS A 318 13.31 10.33 13.89
CA LYS A 318 13.75 11.14 15.04
C LYS A 318 13.97 12.58 14.59
N ALA A 319 13.73 13.53 15.47
CA ALA A 319 13.87 14.97 15.20
C ALA A 319 15.24 15.41 14.65
N GLY A 320 16.32 14.67 14.94
CA GLY A 320 17.66 14.97 14.43
C GLY A 320 18.01 14.32 13.09
N CYS A 321 17.09 13.60 12.45
CA CYS A 321 17.36 12.96 11.17
C CYS A 321 17.46 13.98 10.04
N SER A 322 18.36 13.77 9.09
CA SER A 322 18.49 14.61 7.88
C SER A 322 17.33 14.49 6.89
N ALA A 323 16.39 13.57 7.13
CA ALA A 323 15.14 13.42 6.40
C ALA A 323 14.01 14.30 6.95
N VAL A 324 14.18 14.92 8.12
CA VAL A 324 13.22 15.90 8.64
C VAL A 324 13.38 17.21 7.85
N ASP A 325 12.29 17.89 7.52
CA ASP A 325 12.29 19.18 6.82
C ASP A 325 13.05 19.17 5.48
N ALA A 326 13.02 18.05 4.76
CA ALA A 326 13.88 17.80 3.60
C ALA A 326 13.15 17.61 2.27
N GLY A 327 11.83 17.48 2.31
CA GLY A 327 10.98 17.21 1.16
C GLY A 327 10.67 18.43 0.31
N ALA A 328 10.29 18.20 -0.93
CA ALA A 328 9.65 19.18 -1.78
C ALA A 328 8.20 19.41 -1.35
N ILE A 329 7.74 20.66 -1.40
CA ILE A 329 6.32 20.97 -1.23
C ILE A 329 5.57 20.50 -2.48
N LEU A 330 4.59 19.63 -2.29
CA LEU A 330 3.76 19.03 -3.32
C LEU A 330 2.30 19.43 -3.05
N PRO A 331 1.76 20.42 -3.80
CA PRO A 331 0.42 20.94 -3.56
C PRO A 331 -0.63 19.82 -3.53
N ASN A 332 -1.51 19.85 -2.53
CA ASN A 332 -2.55 18.85 -2.26
C ASN A 332 -2.07 17.46 -1.82
N ILE A 333 -0.75 17.23 -1.66
CA ILE A 333 -0.20 15.96 -1.16
C ILE A 333 0.37 16.11 0.25
N ASN A 334 0.99 17.25 0.54
CA ASN A 334 1.68 17.46 1.80
C ASN A 334 1.45 18.85 2.45
N ASP A 335 0.39 19.57 2.09
CA ASP A 335 0.11 20.95 2.57
C ASP A 335 0.07 21.12 4.10
N GLY A 336 -0.10 20.04 4.86
CA GLY A 336 -0.17 20.02 6.34
C GLY A 336 1.14 19.68 7.07
N PHE A 337 2.29 19.78 6.42
CA PHE A 337 3.59 19.51 7.04
C PHE A 337 3.91 20.47 8.21
N ILE A 338 4.80 20.06 9.11
CA ILE A 338 5.26 20.88 10.23
C ILE A 338 6.70 21.30 9.97
N GLY A 339 7.04 22.55 10.30
CA GLY A 339 8.40 23.06 10.16
C GLY A 339 8.59 23.88 8.90
N SER A 340 9.75 23.72 8.27
CA SER A 340 10.18 24.48 7.09
C SER A 340 9.92 23.78 5.76
N ALA A 341 9.78 22.45 5.77
CA ALA A 341 9.39 21.64 4.61
C ALA A 341 8.80 20.28 5.06
N PRO A 342 8.12 19.54 4.18
CA PRO A 342 7.68 18.18 4.48
C PRO A 342 8.83 17.24 4.85
N ASP A 343 8.57 16.27 5.72
CA ASP A 343 9.53 15.20 5.98
C ASP A 343 9.58 14.20 4.82
N LEU A 344 10.73 13.54 4.64
CA LEU A 344 10.84 12.42 3.71
C LEU A 344 10.19 11.16 4.32
N GLY A 345 9.57 10.35 3.46
CA GLY A 345 8.95 9.09 3.85
C GLY A 345 7.48 9.20 4.22
N ALA A 346 6.95 8.09 4.76
CA ALA A 346 5.52 7.88 5.01
C ALA A 346 4.91 8.82 6.05
N TYR A 347 5.70 9.22 7.04
CA TYR A 347 5.20 9.90 8.23
C TYR A 347 5.87 11.25 8.41
N GLU A 348 5.03 12.25 8.67
CA GLU A 348 5.45 13.57 9.11
C GLU A 348 5.69 13.55 10.63
N LEU A 349 6.86 13.99 11.07
CA LEU A 349 7.21 14.05 12.47
C LEU A 349 6.31 15.05 13.22
N GLY A 350 5.75 14.59 14.33
CA GLY A 350 4.87 15.42 15.17
C GLY A 350 3.41 15.48 14.70
N GLN A 351 3.07 14.88 13.55
CA GLN A 351 1.68 14.65 13.15
C GLN A 351 1.14 13.33 13.72
N PRO A 352 -0.19 13.18 13.84
CA PRO A 352 -0.81 11.90 14.14
C PRO A 352 -0.44 10.83 13.12
N LEU A 353 -0.21 9.61 13.60
CA LEU A 353 0.07 8.46 12.72
C LEU A 353 -1.23 7.98 12.05
N PRO A 354 -1.16 7.47 10.81
CA PRO A 354 -2.32 6.86 10.16
C PRO A 354 -2.77 5.63 10.93
N THR A 355 -4.06 5.28 10.81
CA THR A 355 -4.59 4.04 11.39
C THR A 355 -4.50 2.93 10.35
N TYR A 356 -3.67 1.93 10.60
CA TYR A 356 -3.62 0.71 9.78
C TYR A 356 -4.57 -0.35 10.30
N GLY A 357 -5.26 -1.04 9.40
CA GLY A 357 -6.22 -2.08 9.73
C GLY A 357 -7.53 -1.55 10.35
N PRO A 358 -8.39 -2.44 10.87
CA PRO A 358 -9.74 -2.09 11.29
C PRO A 358 -9.78 -1.00 12.33
N ARG A 359 -10.51 0.07 12.03
CA ARG A 359 -10.66 1.19 12.97
C ARG A 359 -11.55 0.79 14.13
N PRO A 360 -11.33 1.33 15.34
CA PRO A 360 -12.21 1.10 16.48
C PRO A 360 -13.67 1.44 16.17
N LEU A 361 -14.61 0.76 16.84
CA LEU A 361 -16.00 1.21 16.83
C LEU A 361 -16.06 2.60 17.49
N ALA A 362 -16.65 3.58 16.79
CA ALA A 362 -16.93 4.86 17.42
C ALA A 362 -17.80 4.59 18.65
N THR A 363 -17.33 4.94 19.85
CA THR A 363 -18.21 5.02 21.00
C THR A 363 -19.20 6.12 20.68
N PRO A 364 -20.52 5.87 20.59
CA PRO A 364 -21.47 6.93 20.30
C PRO A 364 -21.38 7.97 21.40
N THR A 365 -20.80 9.13 21.08
CA THR A 365 -20.93 10.30 21.93
C THR A 365 -22.39 10.71 21.83
N ILE A 366 -23.20 10.32 22.81
CA ILE A 366 -24.57 10.84 22.93
C ILE A 366 -24.44 12.37 22.98
N PRO A 367 -24.97 13.12 22.00
CA PRO A 367 -24.98 14.56 22.08
C PRO A 367 -25.72 14.93 23.36
N ARG A 368 -25.04 15.63 24.27
CA ARG A 368 -25.69 16.15 25.47
C ARG A 368 -26.87 17.01 25.01
N ALA A 369 -28.07 16.73 25.51
CA ALA A 369 -29.27 17.46 25.12
C ALA A 369 -28.99 18.98 25.18
N PRO A 370 -29.31 19.76 24.13
CA PRO A 370 -29.06 21.19 24.14
C PRO A 370 -29.81 21.83 25.32
N THR A 371 -29.05 22.31 26.30
CA THR A 371 -29.58 23.06 27.43
C THR A 371 -29.75 24.50 26.98
N GLY A 372 -30.90 24.81 26.36
CA GLY A 372 -31.17 26.20 25.98
C GLY A 372 -32.17 26.46 24.86
N LEU A 373 -32.94 25.47 24.38
CA LEU A 373 -34.02 25.76 23.43
C LEU A 373 -35.15 26.53 24.14
N ARG A 374 -35.07 27.87 24.08
CA ARG A 374 -36.20 28.74 24.37
C ARG A 374 -37.13 28.72 23.16
N ILE A 375 -38.24 28.01 23.29
CA ILE A 375 -39.36 28.14 22.35
C ILE A 375 -39.98 29.52 22.62
N THR A 376 -39.68 30.50 21.77
CA THR A 376 -40.46 31.74 21.69
C THR A 376 -41.77 31.41 20.99
N ARG A 377 -42.89 31.65 21.69
CA ARG A 377 -44.24 31.63 21.12
C ARG A 377 -44.48 32.87 20.26
#